data_AF-A0A565BZ79-F1
#
_entry.id   AF-A0A565BZ79-F1
#
_cell.length_a   1.000
_cell.length_b   1.000
_cell.length_c   1.000
_cell.angle_alpha   90.00
_cell.angle_beta   90.00
_cell.angle_gamma   90.00
#
_symmetry.space_group_name_H-M   'P 1'
#
loop_
_entity.id
_entity.type
_entity.pdbx_description
1 polymer ?
#
loop_
_entity_poly.entity_id
_entity_poly.type
_entity_poly.pdbx_seq_one_letter_code
_entity_poly.pdbx_strand_id
1 'polypeptide(L)'
;MEEYSASATTVVFDRPIPLLRGPIPAVGSGYVLAFRSLDSWSAAFKRCESTIKEQCEEGARIGCAVSASRNCKPPWWRSLADRGSGDMREREKCEEREFEGCLAAAKDKCAGFAKEKCSVAFLDARIAVAREAEGLIWLASMPEESRWWLHQLGQPIRKTNCRARDLVPHQKPCLP
;
A
#
# COMPACT_ATOMS: atom_id res chain seq x y z
N MET A 1 -20.02 33.12 29.91
CA MET A 1 -21.00 33.14 28.79
C MET A 1 -20.46 32.46 27.53
N GLU A 2 -19.19 32.01 27.51
CA GLU A 2 -18.62 31.26 26.36
C GLU A 2 -18.96 29.76 26.34
N GLU A 3 -19.58 29.23 27.39
CA GLU A 3 -19.94 27.81 27.53
C GLU A 3 -21.02 27.33 26.54
N TYR A 4 -21.69 28.25 25.84
CA TYR A 4 -22.73 27.97 24.85
C TYR A 4 -22.43 28.62 23.49
N SER A 5 -21.17 28.62 23.06
CA SER A 5 -20.80 29.07 21.71
C SER A 5 -21.08 27.98 20.66
N ALA A 6 -21.59 28.35 19.48
CA ALA A 6 -21.77 27.44 18.35
C ALA A 6 -20.45 26.74 17.95
N SER A 7 -19.30 27.41 18.15
CA SER A 7 -17.98 26.82 17.91
C SER A 7 -17.62 25.69 18.88
N ALA A 8 -18.25 25.62 20.06
CA ALA A 8 -18.07 24.53 21.02
C ALA A 8 -18.83 23.26 20.61
N THR A 9 -19.76 23.35 19.65
CA THR A 9 -20.58 22.22 19.17
C THR A 9 -20.22 21.78 17.74
N THR A 10 -19.32 22.50 17.07
CA THR A 10 -18.87 22.15 15.72
C THR A 10 -17.83 21.04 15.78
N VAL A 11 -18.24 19.82 15.42
CA VAL A 11 -17.31 18.72 15.14
C VAL A 11 -16.71 18.95 13.76
N VAL A 12 -15.41 19.26 13.71
CA VAL A 12 -14.69 19.31 12.43
C VAL A 12 -14.50 17.87 11.97
N PHE A 13 -15.20 17.49 10.91
CA PHE A 13 -14.92 16.22 10.25
C PHE A 13 -13.53 16.29 9.63
N ASP A 14 -12.77 15.21 9.78
CA ASP A 14 -11.52 15.04 9.05
C ASP A 14 -11.79 15.22 7.56
N ARG A 15 -10.88 15.93 6.88
CA ARG A 15 -10.95 16.08 5.43
C ARG A 15 -11.02 14.68 4.81
N PRO A 16 -11.90 14.45 3.82
CA PRO A 16 -12.05 13.14 3.22
C PRO A 16 -10.70 12.65 2.70
N ILE A 17 -10.34 11.42 3.05
CA ILE A 17 -9.11 10.78 2.58
C ILE A 17 -9.16 10.78 1.05
N PRO A 18 -8.19 11.41 0.36
CA PRO A 18 -8.18 11.44 -1.09
C PRO A 18 -8.20 10.02 -1.66
N LEU A 19 -9.12 9.75 -2.58
CA LEU A 19 -9.22 8.45 -3.23
C LEU A 19 -7.91 8.13 -3.97
N LEU A 20 -7.39 6.92 -3.77
CA LEU A 20 -6.19 6.43 -4.45
C LEU A 20 -6.35 6.39 -5.97
N ARG A 21 -7.58 6.18 -6.43
CA ARG A 21 -7.95 6.07 -7.84
C ARG A 21 -9.08 7.04 -8.15
N GLY A 22 -9.02 7.64 -9.33
CA GLY A 22 -10.07 8.52 -9.85
C GLY A 22 -10.58 8.04 -11.22
N PRO A 23 -11.72 8.56 -11.67
CA PRO A 23 -12.26 8.25 -12.98
C PRO A 23 -11.39 8.85 -14.09
N ILE A 24 -11.08 8.04 -15.11
CA ILE A 24 -10.38 8.45 -16.33
C ILE A 24 -11.22 7.98 -17.54
N PRO A 25 -11.32 8.79 -18.61
CA PRO A 25 -11.99 8.38 -19.83
C PRO A 25 -11.42 7.05 -20.36
N ALA A 26 -12.30 6.09 -20.59
CA ALA A 26 -11.96 4.86 -21.30
C ALA A 26 -12.11 5.07 -22.81
N VAL A 27 -11.57 4.15 -23.61
CA VAL A 27 -11.85 4.13 -25.06
C VAL A 27 -13.37 3.92 -25.24
N GLY A 28 -14.07 4.91 -25.78
CA GLY A 28 -15.54 4.93 -25.89
C GLY A 28 -16.20 5.99 -25.00
N SER A 29 -17.42 5.71 -24.51
CA SER A 29 -18.24 6.61 -23.69
C SER A 29 -18.22 6.31 -22.18
N GLY A 30 -17.21 5.57 -21.70
CA GLY A 30 -17.13 5.11 -20.29
C GLY A 30 -16.00 5.74 -19.47
N TYR A 31 -16.04 5.52 -18.16
CA TYR A 31 -14.98 5.89 -17.22
C TYR A 31 -14.44 4.64 -16.52
N VAL A 32 -13.14 4.63 -16.26
CA VAL A 32 -12.46 3.59 -15.47
C VAL A 32 -11.72 4.21 -14.29
N LEU A 33 -11.66 3.49 -13.17
CA LEU A 33 -10.87 3.92 -12.01
C LEU A 33 -9.39 3.60 -12.21
N ALA A 34 -8.55 4.64 -12.15
CA ALA A 34 -7.12 4.52 -12.34
C ALA A 34 -6.34 5.41 -11.38
N PHE A 35 -5.11 5.02 -11.09
CA PHE A 35 -4.11 5.85 -10.45
C PHE A 35 -3.73 7.00 -11.38
N ARG A 36 -3.48 8.19 -10.82
CA ARG A 36 -3.20 9.41 -11.59
C ARG A 36 -1.85 9.36 -12.31
N SER A 37 -0.91 8.60 -11.77
CA SER A 37 0.45 8.42 -12.29
C SER A 37 1.08 7.13 -11.77
N LEU A 38 2.17 6.70 -12.40
CA LEU A 38 2.99 5.58 -11.92
C LEU A 38 3.52 5.83 -10.51
N ASP A 39 3.86 7.07 -10.16
CA ASP A 39 4.32 7.44 -8.82
C ASP A 39 3.21 7.25 -7.78
N SER A 40 1.98 7.68 -8.10
CA SER A 40 0.84 7.50 -7.19
C SER A 40 0.52 6.03 -6.97
N TRP A 41 0.65 5.19 -8.00
CA TRP A 41 0.51 3.74 -7.89
C TRP A 41 1.63 3.13 -7.04
N SER A 42 2.90 3.48 -7.30
CA SER A 42 4.04 2.90 -6.60
C SER A 42 4.08 3.30 -5.13
N ALA A 43 3.71 4.53 -4.79
CA ALA A 43 3.57 4.99 -3.42
C ALA A 43 2.45 4.23 -2.68
N ALA A 44 1.30 4.04 -3.33
CA ALA A 44 0.20 3.29 -2.75
C ALA A 44 0.52 1.80 -2.60
N PHE A 45 1.25 1.20 -3.55
CA PHE A 45 1.70 -0.19 -3.47
C PHE A 45 2.68 -0.39 -2.30
N LYS A 46 3.69 0.48 -2.18
CA LYS A 46 4.64 0.46 -1.05
C LYS A 46 3.94 0.65 0.29
N ARG A 47 2.95 1.54 0.37
CA ARG A 47 2.14 1.75 1.58
C ARG A 47 1.33 0.51 1.94
N CYS A 48 0.74 -0.18 0.95
CA CYS A 48 0.08 -1.45 1.20
C CYS A 48 1.05 -2.47 1.79
N GLU A 49 2.22 -2.65 1.17
CA GLU A 49 3.22 -3.62 1.63
C GLU A 49 3.71 -3.30 3.04
N SER A 50 4.03 -2.02 3.33
CA SER A 50 4.50 -1.62 4.66
C SER A 50 3.43 -1.83 5.72
N THR A 51 2.19 -1.39 5.48
CA THR A 51 1.10 -1.54 6.45
C THR A 51 0.76 -3.00 6.72
N ILE A 52 0.63 -3.84 5.68
CA ILE A 52 0.34 -5.27 5.90
C ILE A 52 1.51 -5.95 6.63
N LYS A 53 2.75 -5.62 6.28
CA LYS A 53 3.94 -6.15 6.95
C LYS A 53 3.96 -5.76 8.44
N GLU A 54 3.76 -4.49 8.76
CA GLU A 54 3.73 -3.99 10.14
C GLU A 54 2.66 -4.68 10.99
N GLN A 55 1.44 -4.79 10.46
CA GLN A 55 0.34 -5.47 11.16
C GLN A 55 0.62 -6.96 11.37
N CYS A 56 1.21 -7.63 10.37
CA CYS A 56 1.63 -9.01 10.49
C CYS A 56 2.73 -9.19 11.54
N GLU A 57 3.73 -8.31 11.56
CA GLU A 57 4.82 -8.36 12.53
C GLU A 57 4.32 -8.11 13.96
N GLU A 58 3.36 -7.20 14.15
CA GLU A 58 2.75 -6.96 15.46
C GLU A 58 1.97 -8.18 15.95
N GLY A 59 1.16 -8.80 15.07
CA GLY A 59 0.49 -10.07 15.38
C GLY A 59 1.47 -11.19 15.68
N ALA A 60 2.59 -11.24 14.95
CA ALA A 60 3.66 -12.21 15.17
C ALA A 60 4.37 -12.02 16.51
N ARG A 61 4.58 -10.78 16.98
CA ARG A 61 5.16 -10.54 18.33
C ARG A 61 4.31 -11.20 19.41
N ILE A 62 2.99 -11.00 19.37
CA ILE A 62 2.07 -11.61 20.34
C ILE A 62 2.09 -13.14 20.20
N GLY A 63 1.97 -13.64 18.96
CA GLY A 63 1.97 -15.07 18.68
C GLY A 63 3.26 -15.78 19.11
N CYS A 64 4.41 -15.18 18.86
CA CYS A 64 5.72 -15.70 19.24
C CYS A 64 5.92 -15.67 20.76
N ALA A 65 5.45 -14.64 21.47
CA ALA A 65 5.51 -14.60 22.93
C ALA A 65 4.68 -15.74 23.55
N VAL A 66 3.47 -15.98 23.02
CA VAL A 66 2.62 -17.11 23.47
C VAL A 66 3.28 -18.46 23.14
N SER A 67 3.86 -18.60 21.95
CA SER A 67 4.54 -19.84 21.54
C SER A 67 5.77 -20.11 22.40
N ALA A 68 6.60 -19.11 22.64
CA ALA A 68 7.79 -19.21 23.50
C ALA A 68 7.40 -19.66 24.91
N SER A 69 6.36 -19.05 25.50
CA SER A 69 5.90 -19.44 26.83
C SER A 69 5.37 -20.88 26.90
N ARG A 70 4.70 -21.34 25.84
CA ARG A 70 4.22 -22.74 25.74
C ARG A 70 5.38 -23.72 25.58
N ASN A 71 6.38 -23.38 24.79
CA ASN A 71 7.54 -24.24 24.52
C ASN A 71 8.48 -24.34 25.73
N CYS A 72 8.59 -23.27 26.52
CA CYS A 72 9.51 -23.18 27.66
C CYS A 72 8.88 -23.48 29.02
N LYS A 73 7.59 -23.86 29.06
CA LYS A 73 6.92 -24.18 30.33
C LYS A 73 7.47 -25.48 30.93
N PRO A 74 7.89 -25.49 32.21
CA PRO A 74 8.33 -26.70 32.87
C PRO A 74 7.15 -27.68 33.06
N PRO A 75 7.43 -29.00 33.14
CA PRO A 75 6.41 -29.99 33.49
C PRO A 75 5.77 -29.68 34.85
N TRP A 76 4.46 -29.90 34.95
CA TRP A 76 3.67 -29.55 36.15
C TRP A 76 4.20 -30.18 37.46
N TRP A 77 4.83 -31.34 37.39
CA TRP A 77 5.37 -32.03 38.56
C TRP A 77 6.63 -31.34 39.13
N ARG A 78 7.40 -30.61 38.32
CA ARG A 78 8.59 -29.86 38.80
C ARG A 78 8.18 -28.70 39.70
N SER A 79 7.06 -28.04 39.41
CA SER A 79 6.51 -26.97 40.22
C SER A 79 5.97 -27.43 41.60
N LEU A 80 5.84 -28.75 41.82
CA LEU A 80 5.48 -29.32 43.12
C LEU A 80 6.71 -29.70 43.96
N ALA A 81 7.83 -30.01 43.31
CA ALA A 81 9.06 -30.46 43.96
C ALA A 81 10.01 -29.30 44.31
N ASP A 82 9.98 -28.21 43.53
CA ASP A 82 10.90 -27.10 43.67
C ASP A 82 10.18 -25.82 44.13
N ARG A 83 10.71 -25.19 45.19
CA ARG A 83 10.15 -23.97 45.82
C ARG A 83 11.00 -22.72 45.47
N GLY A 84 11.75 -22.76 44.37
CA GLY A 84 12.87 -21.87 44.10
C GLY A 84 12.79 -21.06 42.79
N SER A 85 13.28 -19.82 42.86
CA SER A 85 13.41 -18.83 41.79
C SER A 85 14.38 -19.20 40.64
N GLY A 86 15.05 -20.36 40.71
CA GLY A 86 15.99 -20.83 39.68
C GLY A 86 15.33 -21.22 38.36
N ASP A 87 14.14 -21.83 38.42
CA ASP A 87 13.34 -22.25 37.27
C ASP A 87 12.89 -21.05 36.41
N MET A 88 12.65 -19.90 37.04
CA MET A 88 12.22 -18.67 36.35
C MET A 88 13.30 -18.09 35.44
N ARG A 89 14.57 -18.10 35.87
CA ARG A 89 15.68 -17.52 35.08
C ARG A 89 16.05 -18.41 33.89
N GLU A 90 15.98 -19.73 34.05
CA GLU A 90 16.19 -20.66 32.93
C GLU A 90 15.05 -20.58 31.91
N ARG A 91 13.81 -20.45 32.41
CA ARG A 91 12.64 -20.23 31.58
C ARG A 91 12.74 -18.93 30.79
N GLU A 92 13.12 -17.82 31.42
CA GLU A 92 13.31 -16.53 30.75
C GLU A 92 14.32 -16.65 29.59
N LYS A 93 15.48 -17.29 29.81
CA LYS A 93 16.47 -17.54 28.74
C LYS A 93 15.97 -18.47 27.64
N CYS A 94 15.07 -19.39 27.96
CA CYS A 94 14.41 -20.21 26.94
C CYS A 94 13.43 -19.37 26.13
N GLU A 95 12.57 -18.61 26.82
CA GLU A 95 11.53 -17.78 26.20
C GLU A 95 12.15 -16.72 25.29
N GLU A 96 13.26 -16.09 25.70
CA GLU A 96 14.00 -15.12 24.90
C GLU A 96 14.51 -15.75 23.58
N ARG A 97 15.17 -16.92 23.65
CA ARG A 97 15.68 -17.60 22.45
C ARG A 97 14.57 -18.08 21.51
N GLU A 98 13.51 -18.66 22.06
CA GLU A 98 12.35 -19.11 21.28
C GLU A 98 11.61 -17.92 20.64
N PHE A 99 11.46 -16.82 21.37
CA PHE A 99 10.84 -15.59 20.88
C PHE A 99 11.64 -14.99 19.73
N GLU A 100 12.95 -14.80 19.90
CA GLU A 100 13.83 -14.24 18.87
C GLU A 100 13.82 -15.09 17.59
N GLY A 101 13.96 -16.42 17.73
CA GLY A 101 13.91 -17.34 16.60
C GLY A 101 12.58 -17.31 15.85
N CYS A 102 11.46 -17.31 16.60
CA CYS A 102 10.13 -17.20 16.03
C CYS A 102 9.92 -15.86 15.31
N LEU A 103 10.29 -14.75 15.94
CA LEU A 103 10.08 -13.41 15.39
C LEU A 103 10.91 -13.16 14.14
N ALA A 104 12.16 -13.65 14.11
CA ALA A 104 13.01 -13.58 12.92
C ALA A 104 12.36 -14.32 11.73
N ALA A 105 11.92 -15.56 11.95
CA ALA A 105 11.24 -16.34 10.91
C ALA A 105 9.89 -15.73 10.49
N ALA A 106 9.19 -15.06 11.42
CA ALA A 106 7.94 -14.39 11.13
C ALA A 106 8.11 -13.16 10.25
N LYS A 107 9.19 -12.37 10.42
CA LYS A 107 9.47 -11.18 9.58
C LYS A 107 9.56 -11.52 8.10
N ASP A 108 10.26 -12.60 7.75
CA ASP A 108 10.39 -13.06 6.37
C ASP A 108 9.04 -13.51 5.79
N LYS A 109 8.26 -14.25 6.59
CA LYS A 109 6.90 -14.68 6.20
C LYS A 109 5.96 -13.48 6.04
N CYS A 110 6.04 -12.49 6.91
CA CYS A 110 5.24 -11.27 6.84
C CYS A 110 5.58 -10.43 5.60
N ALA A 111 6.86 -10.35 5.22
CA ALA A 111 7.25 -9.69 3.98
C ALA A 111 6.69 -10.41 2.74
N GLY A 112 6.78 -11.74 2.70
CA GLY A 112 6.18 -12.55 1.62
C GLY A 112 4.67 -12.40 1.54
N PHE A 113 4.00 -12.45 2.69
CA PHE A 113 2.55 -12.28 2.81
C PHE A 113 2.09 -10.90 2.34
N ALA A 114 2.78 -9.83 2.77
CA ALA A 114 2.47 -8.47 2.35
C ALA A 114 2.56 -8.31 0.83
N LYS A 115 3.64 -8.81 0.23
CA LYS A 115 3.84 -8.77 -1.23
C LYS A 115 2.75 -9.53 -1.97
N GLU A 116 2.42 -10.75 -1.53
CA GLU A 116 1.35 -11.56 -2.12
C GLU A 116 0.01 -10.82 -2.09
N LYS A 117 -0.40 -10.32 -0.92
CA LYS A 117 -1.69 -9.64 -0.74
C LYS A 117 -1.79 -8.34 -1.53
N CYS A 118 -0.72 -7.54 -1.58
CA CYS A 118 -0.72 -6.29 -2.33
C CYS A 118 -0.63 -6.54 -3.85
N SER A 119 0.12 -7.53 -4.30
CA SER A 119 0.36 -7.78 -5.72
C SER A 119 -0.92 -7.97 -6.53
N VAL A 120 -1.85 -8.81 -6.05
CA VAL A 120 -3.10 -9.12 -6.77
C VAL A 120 -3.93 -7.86 -7.02
N ALA A 121 -4.12 -7.03 -5.99
CA ALA A 121 -4.94 -5.83 -6.10
C ALA A 121 -4.29 -4.71 -6.95
N PHE A 122 -2.96 -4.61 -6.93
CA PHE A 122 -2.24 -3.51 -7.57
C PHE A 122 -1.76 -3.82 -8.98
N LEU A 123 -1.49 -5.08 -9.33
CA LEU A 123 -1.02 -5.46 -10.67
C LEU A 123 -2.12 -5.31 -11.74
N ASP A 124 -3.38 -5.52 -11.37
CA ASP A 124 -4.53 -5.27 -12.25
C ASP A 124 -5.08 -3.85 -12.19
N ALA A 125 -4.56 -3.01 -11.28
CA ALA A 125 -4.97 -1.63 -11.21
C ALA A 125 -4.53 -0.86 -12.47
N ARG A 126 -5.41 0.02 -12.94
CA ARG A 126 -5.13 0.91 -14.07
C ARG A 126 -4.30 2.11 -13.61
N ILE A 127 -3.36 2.51 -14.44
CA ILE A 127 -2.53 3.71 -14.26
C ILE A 127 -2.76 4.63 -15.45
N ALA A 128 -3.01 5.91 -15.20
CA ALA A 128 -3.08 6.92 -16.25
C ALA A 128 -1.71 7.08 -16.91
N VAL A 129 -1.69 7.01 -18.24
CA VAL A 129 -0.49 7.25 -19.03
C VAL A 129 -0.81 8.34 -20.03
N ALA A 130 -0.04 9.43 -19.99
CA ALA A 130 -0.09 10.44 -21.03
C ALA A 130 0.48 9.81 -22.31
N ARG A 131 -0.33 9.74 -23.38
CA ARG A 131 0.25 9.65 -24.72
C ARG A 131 0.58 11.06 -25.14
N GLU A 132 1.85 11.32 -25.45
CA GLU A 132 2.18 12.36 -26.42
C GLU A 132 1.40 12.01 -27.68
N ALA A 133 0.39 12.82 -27.98
CA ALA A 133 -0.41 12.59 -29.16
C ALA A 133 0.52 12.72 -30.38
N GLU A 134 0.39 11.79 -31.32
CA GLU A 134 0.79 11.96 -32.72
C GLU A 134 0.24 13.27 -33.35
N GLY A 135 -0.54 14.07 -32.62
CA GLY A 135 -0.94 15.43 -32.95
C GLY A 135 0.21 16.42 -33.13
N LEU A 136 1.43 16.14 -32.66
CA LEU A 136 2.61 16.97 -33.00
C LEU A 136 2.93 16.94 -34.49
N ILE A 137 2.63 15.84 -35.20
CA ILE A 137 2.89 15.72 -36.64
C ILE A 137 1.88 16.56 -37.44
N TRP A 138 0.60 16.58 -37.04
CA TRP A 138 -0.42 17.42 -37.68
C TRP A 138 -0.23 18.92 -37.37
N LEU A 139 0.20 19.25 -36.15
CA LEU A 139 0.56 20.61 -35.73
C LEU A 139 1.76 21.18 -36.51
N ALA A 140 2.69 20.32 -36.93
CA ALA A 140 3.84 20.72 -37.75
C ALA A 140 3.47 20.99 -39.21
N SER A 141 2.31 20.52 -39.69
CA SER A 141 1.84 20.69 -41.07
C SER A 141 0.81 21.82 -41.27
N MET A 142 0.43 22.55 -40.21
CA MET A 142 -0.59 23.63 -40.27
C MET A 142 0.03 25.03 -40.49
N PRO A 143 -0.65 25.92 -41.24
CA PRO A 143 -0.21 27.31 -41.44
C PRO A 143 -0.09 28.10 -40.13
N GLU A 144 0.90 28.98 -40.05
CA GLU A 144 1.25 29.72 -38.83
C GLU A 144 0.11 30.61 -38.29
N GLU A 145 -0.69 31.18 -39.20
CA GLU A 145 -1.88 31.98 -38.88
C GLU A 145 -2.99 31.20 -38.17
N SER A 146 -2.93 29.86 -38.18
CA SER A 146 -3.93 29.01 -37.53
C SER A 146 -3.52 28.51 -36.14
N ARG A 147 -2.42 29.02 -35.57
CA ARG A 147 -1.94 28.58 -34.25
C ARG A 147 -2.63 29.25 -33.07
N TRP A 148 -3.26 30.42 -33.27
CA TRP A 148 -3.79 31.22 -32.17
C TRP A 148 -5.03 30.62 -31.50
N TRP A 149 -5.88 29.88 -32.24
CA TRP A 149 -7.06 29.21 -31.66
C TRP A 149 -6.71 28.04 -30.73
N LEU A 150 -5.48 27.51 -30.79
CA LEU A 150 -5.01 26.41 -29.94
C LEU A 150 -4.71 26.84 -28.50
N HIS A 151 -4.43 28.14 -28.25
CA HIS A 151 -4.31 28.64 -26.88
C HIS A 151 -5.66 28.64 -26.14
N GLN A 152 -6.78 28.61 -26.86
CA GLN A 152 -8.13 28.60 -26.31
C GLN A 152 -8.65 27.18 -26.02
N LEU A 153 -8.11 26.17 -26.70
CA LEU A 153 -8.46 24.75 -26.52
C LEU A 153 -7.23 24.05 -25.95
N GLY A 154 -7.11 24.03 -24.62
CA GLY A 154 -6.04 23.31 -23.92
C GLY A 154 -5.81 21.94 -24.58
N GLN A 155 -4.57 21.67 -24.98
CA GLN A 155 -4.19 20.50 -25.75
C GLN A 155 -4.86 19.24 -25.17
N PRO A 156 -5.59 18.44 -25.97
CA PRO A 156 -6.18 17.21 -25.47
C PRO A 156 -5.06 16.19 -25.33
N ILE A 157 -4.33 16.24 -24.22
CA ILE A 157 -3.50 15.12 -23.78
C ILE A 157 -4.47 13.95 -23.64
N ARG A 158 -4.49 13.05 -24.64
CA ARG A 158 -5.27 11.82 -24.57
C ARG A 158 -4.64 10.96 -23.47
N LYS A 159 -5.19 11.07 -22.27
CA LYS A 159 -4.84 10.20 -21.14
C LYS A 159 -5.37 8.82 -21.47
N THR A 160 -4.46 7.91 -21.76
CA THR A 160 -4.76 6.48 -21.88
C THR A 160 -4.59 5.82 -20.52
N ASN A 161 -4.90 4.53 -20.40
CA ASN A 161 -4.67 3.78 -19.17
C ASN A 161 -4.10 2.39 -19.48
N CYS A 162 -3.25 1.90 -18.60
CA CYS A 162 -2.59 0.60 -18.74
C CYS A 162 -2.67 -0.15 -17.41
N ARG A 163 -2.65 -1.48 -17.42
CA ARG A 163 -2.54 -2.21 -16.15
C ARG A 163 -1.11 -2.09 -15.64
N ALA A 164 -0.96 -2.03 -14.33
CA ALA A 164 0.38 -1.93 -13.73
C ALA A 164 1.29 -3.10 -14.13
N ARG A 165 0.74 -4.32 -14.25
CA ARG A 165 1.48 -5.50 -14.72
C ARG A 165 2.09 -5.35 -16.13
N ASP A 166 1.56 -4.46 -16.95
CA ASP A 166 2.05 -4.22 -18.33
C ASP A 166 3.22 -3.21 -18.35
N LEU A 167 3.30 -2.36 -17.32
CA LEU A 167 4.30 -1.29 -17.21
C LEU A 167 5.55 -1.73 -16.44
N VAL A 168 5.38 -2.55 -15.40
CA VAL A 168 6.46 -2.99 -14.50
C VAL A 168 7.56 -3.84 -15.17
N PRO A 169 7.29 -4.70 -16.18
CA PRO A 169 8.33 -5.57 -16.72
C PRO A 169 9.30 -4.89 -17.70
N HIS A 170 8.91 -3.82 -18.43
CA HIS A 170 9.68 -3.46 -19.64
C HIS A 170 9.66 -2.00 -20.13
N GLN A 171 9.05 -1.01 -19.46
CA GLN A 171 8.81 0.31 -20.09
C GLN A 171 8.21 0.19 -21.51
N LYS A 172 7.41 -0.86 -21.77
CA LYS A 172 6.82 -1.08 -23.09
C LYS A 172 5.66 -0.11 -23.30
N PRO A 173 5.49 0.43 -24.52
CA PRO A 173 4.32 1.21 -24.85
C PRO A 173 3.07 0.35 -24.67
N CYS A 174 2.05 0.93 -24.05
CA CYS A 174 0.80 0.22 -23.81
C CYS A 174 0.12 -0.14 -25.14
N LEU A 175 -0.14 -1.44 -25.32
CA LEU A 175 -0.98 -1.96 -26.39
C LEU A 175 -2.46 -1.84 -25.97
N PRO A 176 -3.36 -1.51 -26.92
CA PRO A 176 -4.79 -1.30 -26.67
C PRO A 176 -5.51 -2.57 -26.19
#